data_AF-A0A6B7MBL6-F1
#
_entry.id   AF-A0A6B7MBL6-F1
#
_cell.length_a   1.000
_cell.length_b   1.000
_cell.length_c   1.000
_cell.angle_alpha   90.00
_cell.angle_beta   90.00
_cell.angle_gamma   90.00
#
_symmetry.space_group_name_H-M   'P 1'
#
loop_
_entity.id
_entity.type
_entity.pdbx_description
1 polymer ?
#
loop_
_entity_poly.entity_id
_entity_poly.type
_entity_poly.pdbx_seq_one_letter_code
_entity_poly.pdbx_strand_id
1 'polypeptide(L)'
;MKCLLVLCLAVAFAMANQPIKQSWTVVHQGCQANPKTFVEEEVFEKLRKGEKVNLPNNFADHAFCMLKDMDLQEPNGNINTQTLKKAVQESVQDQAKINQITSECSANDQTPQKTALTLFKCLGKYHIDIGQF
;
A
#
# COMPACT_ATOMS: atom_id res chain seq x y z
N MET A 1 -14.96 -41.43 33.71
CA MET A 1 -13.56 -40.96 33.67
C MET A 1 -13.23 -40.49 32.25
N LYS A 2 -13.12 -39.17 32.08
CA LYS A 2 -12.36 -38.38 31.09
C LYS A 2 -12.06 -39.02 29.71
N CYS A 3 -12.90 -38.72 28.72
CA CYS A 3 -12.47 -38.59 27.33
C CYS A 3 -12.03 -37.13 27.10
N LEU A 4 -10.72 -36.89 27.05
CA LEU A 4 -10.15 -35.63 26.56
C LEU A 4 -10.13 -35.68 25.04
N LEU A 5 -11.18 -35.16 24.40
CA LEU A 5 -11.13 -34.73 23.00
C LEU A 5 -10.52 -33.33 22.98
N VAL A 6 -9.21 -33.27 22.79
CA VAL A 6 -8.52 -32.01 22.46
C VAL A 6 -8.78 -31.72 21.00
N LEU A 7 -9.83 -30.93 20.74
CA LEU A 7 -10.11 -30.39 19.42
C LEU A 7 -9.15 -29.20 19.19
N CYS A 8 -7.97 -29.48 18.63
CA CYS A 8 -7.09 -28.44 18.09
C CYS A 8 -7.80 -27.78 16.90
N LEU A 9 -8.48 -26.66 17.14
CA LEU A 9 -8.93 -25.74 16.10
C LEU A 9 -7.69 -25.17 15.41
N ALA A 10 -7.29 -25.78 14.30
CA ALA A 10 -6.43 -25.14 13.32
C ALA A 10 -7.21 -23.97 12.72
N VAL A 11 -7.00 -22.77 13.25
CA VAL A 11 -7.43 -21.54 12.58
C VAL A 11 -6.52 -21.37 11.36
N ALA A 12 -6.94 -21.93 10.24
CA ALA A 12 -6.38 -21.57 8.95
C ALA A 12 -6.75 -20.11 8.70
N PHE A 13 -5.82 -19.19 8.97
CA PHE A 13 -5.90 -17.83 8.46
C PHE A 13 -5.83 -17.93 6.94
N ALA A 14 -7.00 -17.98 6.30
CA ALA A 14 -7.10 -17.63 4.89
C ALA A 14 -6.66 -16.17 4.79
N MET A 15 -5.42 -15.93 4.38
CA MET A 15 -5.00 -14.61 3.90
C MET A 15 -5.82 -14.36 2.64
N ALA A 16 -6.96 -13.70 2.82
CA ALA A 16 -7.86 -13.38 1.73
C ALA A 16 -7.10 -12.50 0.73
N ASN A 17 -7.05 -12.93 -0.53
CA ASN A 17 -6.69 -12.08 -1.68
C ASN A 17 -7.77 -11.00 -1.85
N GLN A 18 -7.86 -10.05 -0.92
CA GLN A 18 -8.72 -8.89 -1.11
C GLN A 18 -8.05 -7.97 -2.15
N PRO A 19 -8.83 -7.43 -3.11
CA PRO A 19 -8.37 -6.37 -4.00
C PRO A 19 -7.65 -5.27 -3.22
N ILE A 20 -6.55 -4.76 -3.78
CA ILE A 20 -5.68 -3.78 -3.12
C ILE A 20 -6.49 -2.52 -2.76
N LYS A 21 -7.41 -2.10 -3.63
CA LYS A 21 -8.32 -0.98 -3.36
C LYS A 21 -9.18 -1.17 -2.12
N GLN A 22 -9.57 -2.42 -1.82
CA GLN A 22 -10.47 -2.72 -0.71
C GLN A 22 -9.74 -2.73 0.65
N SER A 23 -8.42 -2.84 0.66
CA SER A 23 -7.63 -2.79 1.90
C SER A 23 -7.26 -1.37 2.34
N TRP A 24 -7.32 -0.37 1.44
CA TRP A 24 -6.87 1.00 1.72
C TRP A 24 -7.41 1.60 3.01
N THR A 25 -8.73 1.66 3.20
CA THR A 25 -9.33 2.31 4.38
C THR A 25 -8.90 1.63 5.69
N VAL A 26 -8.84 0.30 5.71
CA VAL A 26 -8.47 -0.47 6.90
C VAL A 26 -6.99 -0.25 7.22
N VAL A 27 -6.13 -0.31 6.20
CA VAL A 27 -4.69 -0.08 6.37
C VAL A 27 -4.42 1.37 6.79
N HIS A 28 -5.11 2.35 6.18
CA HIS A 28 -5.01 3.76 6.53
C HIS A 28 -5.32 3.99 8.00
N GLN A 29 -6.45 3.46 8.49
CA GLN A 29 -6.80 3.55 9.90
C GLN A 29 -5.75 2.90 10.81
N GLY A 30 -5.19 1.75 10.41
CA GLY A 30 -4.09 1.11 11.11
C GLY A 30 -2.84 1.98 11.19
N CYS A 31 -2.46 2.61 10.08
CA CYS A 31 -1.32 3.52 10.01
C CYS A 31 -1.57 4.85 10.76
N GLN A 32 -2.81 5.33 10.80
CA GLN A 32 -3.20 6.50 11.59
C GLN A 32 -3.15 6.23 13.11
N ALA A 33 -3.38 4.99 13.55
CA ALA A 33 -3.36 4.64 14.97
C ALA A 33 -1.97 4.72 15.62
N ASN A 34 -0.89 4.75 14.84
CA ASN A 34 0.47 4.88 15.33
C ASN A 34 0.96 6.34 15.23
N PRO A 35 1.31 7.01 16.35
CA PRO A 35 1.77 8.41 16.33
C PRO A 35 2.97 8.70 15.43
N LYS A 36 3.82 7.70 15.12
CA LYS A 36 4.96 7.87 14.22
C LYS A 36 4.54 7.99 12.75
N THR A 37 3.43 7.39 12.39
CA THR A 37 2.90 7.34 11.02
C THR A 37 1.64 8.18 10.85
N PHE A 38 1.09 8.77 11.91
CA PHE A 38 -0.10 9.61 11.84
C PHE A 38 0.09 10.85 10.97
N VAL A 39 -0.75 11.06 9.95
CA VAL A 39 -0.72 12.23 9.08
C VAL A 39 -2.10 12.88 9.09
N GLU A 40 -2.16 14.20 9.26
CA GLU A 40 -3.43 14.94 9.26
C GLU A 40 -4.26 14.64 8.00
N GLU A 41 -5.55 14.33 8.19
CA GLU A 41 -6.42 13.90 7.08
C GLU A 41 -6.55 14.96 5.99
N GLU A 42 -6.43 16.24 6.35
CA GLU A 42 -6.42 17.37 5.42
C GLU A 42 -5.32 17.24 4.34
N VAL A 43 -4.18 16.61 4.66
CA VAL A 43 -3.10 16.34 3.70
C VAL A 43 -3.61 15.43 2.58
N PHE A 44 -4.28 14.33 2.93
CA PHE A 44 -4.81 13.37 1.96
C PHE A 44 -5.94 13.98 1.13
N GLU A 45 -6.84 14.74 1.76
CA GLU A 45 -7.91 15.44 1.05
C GLU A 45 -7.39 16.42 -0.01
N LYS A 46 -6.34 17.18 0.32
CA LYS A 46 -5.68 18.08 -0.63
C LYS A 46 -4.99 17.31 -1.75
N LEU A 47 -4.30 16.20 -1.44
CA LEU A 47 -3.68 15.34 -2.45
C LEU A 47 -4.72 14.75 -3.41
N ARG A 48 -5.86 14.29 -2.89
CA ARG A 48 -6.97 13.75 -3.68
C ARG A 48 -7.58 14.79 -4.63
N LYS A 49 -7.60 16.05 -4.23
CA LYS A 49 -8.02 17.20 -5.05
C LYS A 49 -6.96 17.68 -6.05
N GLY A 50 -5.75 17.11 -6.01
CA GLY A 50 -4.63 17.54 -6.85
C GLY A 50 -4.04 18.89 -6.44
N GLU A 51 -4.28 19.33 -5.20
CA GLU A 51 -3.71 20.57 -4.67
C GLU A 51 -2.21 20.40 -4.36
N LYS A 52 -1.47 21.52 -4.37
CA LYS A 52 -0.07 21.52 -3.93
C LYS A 52 -0.02 21.43 -2.41
N VAL A 53 0.63 20.40 -1.89
CA VAL A 53 0.77 20.15 -0.45
C VAL A 53 2.24 20.03 -0.08
N ASN A 54 2.65 20.73 0.97
CA ASN A 54 3.92 20.44 1.63
C ASN A 54 3.73 19.20 2.48
N LEU A 55 4.28 18.07 2.04
CA LEU A 55 4.15 16.81 2.75
C LEU A 55 4.84 16.92 4.13
N PRO A 56 4.19 16.49 5.22
CA PRO A 56 4.82 16.48 6.53
C PRO A 56 5.98 15.49 6.56
N ASN A 57 6.92 15.70 7.50
CA ASN A 57 8.15 14.91 7.57
C ASN A 57 7.92 13.39 7.72
N ASN A 58 6.81 13.00 8.36
CA ASN A 58 6.44 11.61 8.59
C ASN A 58 5.55 11.02 7.49
N PHE A 59 5.29 11.76 6.40
CA PHE A 59 4.49 11.24 5.28
C PHE A 59 5.15 10.01 4.64
N ALA A 60 6.48 9.98 4.57
CA ALA A 60 7.21 8.83 4.02
C ALA A 60 7.07 7.58 4.92
N ASP A 61 6.99 7.77 6.25
CA ASP A 61 6.70 6.68 7.19
C ASP A 61 5.26 6.18 7.04
N HIS A 62 4.29 7.08 6.87
CA HIS A 62 2.91 6.71 6.59
C HIS A 62 2.79 5.94 5.28
N ALA A 63 3.40 6.44 4.20
CA ALA A 63 3.41 5.77 2.90
C ALA A 63 4.03 4.36 2.99
N PHE A 64 5.12 4.20 3.75
CA PHE A 64 5.72 2.89 3.97
C PHE A 64 4.79 1.95 4.74
N CYS A 65 4.15 2.44 5.80
CA CYS A 65 3.15 1.67 6.54
C CYS A 65 2.05 1.16 5.61
N MET A 66 1.46 2.05 4.80
CA MET A 66 0.42 1.72 3.82
C MET A 66 0.88 0.66 2.82
N LEU A 67 1.96 0.95 2.08
CA LEU A 67 2.40 0.10 0.99
C LEU A 67 2.89 -1.28 1.47
N LYS A 68 3.46 -1.34 2.67
CA LYS A 68 3.89 -2.60 3.29
C LYS A 68 2.69 -3.46 3.71
N ASP A 69 1.71 -2.87 4.38
CA ASP A 69 0.53 -3.61 4.85
C ASP A 69 -0.45 -3.94 3.68
N MET A 70 -0.31 -3.28 2.53
CA MET A 70 -0.98 -3.63 1.26
C MET A 70 -0.18 -4.58 0.36
N ASP A 71 0.98 -5.08 0.82
CA ASP A 71 1.88 -5.97 0.06
C ASP A 71 2.43 -5.37 -1.26
N LEU A 72 2.40 -4.05 -1.41
CA LEU A 72 3.06 -3.35 -2.53
C LEU A 72 4.56 -3.19 -2.31
N GLN A 73 4.99 -3.26 -1.05
CA GLN A 73 6.38 -3.13 -0.65
C GLN A 73 6.71 -4.15 0.45
N GLU A 74 7.85 -4.80 0.33
CA GLU A 74 8.35 -5.74 1.33
C GLU A 74 8.87 -5.00 2.59
N PRO A 75 8.94 -5.68 3.75
CA PRO A 75 9.49 -5.09 4.97
C PRO A 75 10.94 -4.60 4.85
N ASN A 76 11.72 -5.15 3.92
CA ASN A 76 13.10 -4.74 3.63
C ASN A 76 13.16 -3.47 2.74
N GLY A 77 12.03 -2.98 2.26
CA GLY A 77 11.90 -1.81 1.39
C GLY A 77 11.81 -2.09 -0.09
N ASN A 78 11.99 -3.33 -0.55
CA ASN A 78 11.87 -3.67 -1.97
C ASN A 78 10.42 -3.62 -2.44
N ILE A 79 10.20 -3.18 -3.68
CA ILE A 79 8.85 -3.19 -4.26
C ILE A 79 8.46 -4.61 -4.66
N ASN A 80 7.26 -5.05 -4.23
CA ASN A 80 6.67 -6.29 -4.70
C ASN A 80 6.10 -6.07 -6.10
N THR A 81 6.93 -6.31 -7.11
CA THR A 81 6.58 -6.06 -8.53
C THR A 81 5.36 -6.86 -9.01
N GLN A 82 5.10 -8.03 -8.43
CA GLN A 82 3.92 -8.82 -8.77
C GLN A 82 2.64 -8.13 -8.27
N THR A 83 2.62 -7.70 -7.01
CA THR A 83 1.47 -7.01 -6.41
C THR A 83 1.29 -5.62 -7.03
N LEU A 84 2.38 -4.91 -7.32
CA LEU A 84 2.34 -3.65 -8.09
C LEU A 84 1.68 -3.84 -9.46
N LYS A 85 2.08 -4.87 -10.22
CA LYS A 85 1.49 -5.13 -11.54
C LYS A 85 -0.01 -5.39 -11.44
N LYS A 86 -0.45 -6.14 -10.44
CA LYS A 86 -1.88 -6.40 -10.18
C LYS A 86 -2.63 -5.09 -9.88
N ALA A 87 -2.08 -4.23 -9.02
CA ALA A 87 -2.67 -2.92 -8.72
C ALA A 87 -2.84 -2.05 -9.98
N VAL A 88 -1.83 -2.03 -10.86
CA VAL A 88 -1.89 -1.28 -12.12
C VAL A 88 -2.96 -1.85 -13.04
N GLN A 89 -3.12 -3.18 -13.10
CA GLN A 89 -4.15 -3.86 -13.90
C GLN A 89 -5.58 -3.52 -13.45
N GLU A 90 -5.79 -3.19 -12.17
CA GLU A 90 -7.10 -2.74 -11.68
C GLU A 90 -7.50 -1.36 -12.21
N SER A 91 -6.55 -0.57 -12.72
CA SER A 91 -6.78 0.79 -13.25
C SER A 91 -6.52 0.92 -14.75
N VAL A 92 -5.75 0.01 -15.35
CA VAL A 92 -5.28 0.09 -16.74
C VAL A 92 -5.48 -1.24 -17.44
N GLN A 93 -6.11 -1.24 -18.62
CA GLN A 93 -6.34 -2.46 -19.42
C GLN A 93 -5.27 -2.70 -20.48
N ASP A 94 -4.60 -1.65 -20.97
CA ASP A 94 -3.56 -1.75 -21.99
C ASP A 94 -2.30 -2.43 -21.43
N GLN A 95 -1.94 -3.59 -21.99
CA GLN A 95 -0.86 -4.41 -21.48
C GLN A 95 0.53 -3.76 -21.62
N ALA A 96 0.75 -2.96 -22.67
CA ALA A 96 2.00 -2.25 -22.87
C ALA A 96 2.16 -1.15 -21.81
N LYS A 97 1.07 -0.42 -21.53
CA LYS A 97 1.02 0.62 -20.49
C LYS A 97 1.15 0.03 -19.08
N ILE A 98 0.53 -1.12 -18.81
CA ILE A 98 0.73 -1.86 -17.54
C ILE A 98 2.21 -2.16 -17.33
N ASN A 99 2.88 -2.71 -18.35
CA ASN A 99 4.29 -3.08 -18.26
C ASN A 99 5.18 -1.84 -18.09
N GLN A 100 4.89 -0.76 -18.83
CA GLN A 100 5.60 0.51 -18.71
C GLN A 100 5.50 1.06 -17.28
N ILE A 101 4.28 1.20 -16.74
CA ILE A 101 4.05 1.78 -15.40
C ILE A 101 4.67 0.89 -14.32
N THR A 102 4.50 -0.43 -14.43
CA THR A 102 5.09 -1.37 -13.46
C THR A 102 6.62 -1.23 -13.44
N SER A 103 7.25 -1.17 -14.62
CA SER A 103 8.70 -0.99 -14.73
C SER A 103 9.15 0.34 -14.11
N GLU A 104 8.52 1.46 -14.52
CA GLU A 104 8.89 2.80 -14.05
C GLU A 104 8.69 2.97 -12.54
N CYS A 105 7.59 2.46 -11.99
CA CYS A 105 7.27 2.61 -10.58
C CYS A 105 7.96 1.58 -9.66
N SER A 106 8.70 0.61 -10.21
CA SER A 106 9.39 -0.44 -9.43
C SER A 106 10.81 -0.07 -8.96
N ALA A 107 11.19 1.21 -9.05
CA ALA A 107 12.50 1.67 -8.61
C ALA A 107 12.64 1.64 -7.08
N ASN A 108 13.60 0.86 -6.58
CA ASN A 108 14.02 0.90 -5.19
C ASN A 108 14.89 2.14 -4.93
N ASP A 109 14.91 2.59 -3.67
CA ASP A 109 15.64 3.77 -3.21
C ASP A 109 16.48 3.41 -1.98
N GLN A 110 17.21 4.37 -1.41
CA GLN A 110 18.18 4.10 -0.34
C GLN A 110 17.55 3.57 0.95
N THR A 111 16.29 3.92 1.23
CA THR A 111 15.56 3.50 2.44
C THR A 111 14.14 3.06 2.11
N PRO A 112 13.53 2.16 2.91
CA PRO A 112 12.15 1.73 2.70
C PRO A 112 11.14 2.88 2.60
N GLN A 113 11.25 3.89 3.48
CA GLN A 113 10.41 5.08 3.47
C GLN A 113 10.54 5.90 2.19
N LYS A 114 11.77 6.05 1.69
CA LYS A 114 12.01 6.81 0.48
C LYS A 114 11.48 6.06 -0.74
N THR A 115 11.68 4.74 -0.79
CA THR A 115 11.06 3.89 -1.81
C THR A 115 9.54 3.97 -1.77
N ALA A 116 8.93 3.93 -0.59
CA ALA A 116 7.49 4.07 -0.41
C ALA A 116 6.97 5.40 -0.98
N LEU A 117 7.63 6.51 -0.63
CA LEU A 117 7.27 7.83 -1.12
C LEU A 117 7.43 7.94 -2.65
N THR A 118 8.50 7.38 -3.20
CA THR A 118 8.74 7.35 -4.65
C THR A 118 7.66 6.54 -5.37
N LEU A 119 7.32 5.35 -4.87
CA LEU A 119 6.23 4.54 -5.41
C LEU A 119 4.89 5.27 -5.35
N PHE A 120 4.53 5.84 -4.18
CA PHE A 120 3.27 6.57 -4.01
C PHE A 120 3.13 7.74 -5.00
N LYS A 121 4.20 8.52 -5.21
CA LYS A 121 4.22 9.60 -6.21
C LYS A 121 4.10 9.07 -7.63
N CYS A 122 4.75 7.95 -7.95
CA CYS A 122 4.69 7.35 -9.28
C CYS A 122 3.28 6.87 -9.61
N LEU A 123 2.61 6.20 -8.68
CA LEU A 123 1.21 5.78 -8.82
C LEU A 123 0.27 7.00 -9.00
N GLY A 124 0.49 8.06 -8.21
CA GLY A 124 -0.24 9.33 -8.35
C GLY A 124 -0.07 9.98 -9.73
N LYS A 125 1.16 10.02 -10.28
CA LYS A 125 1.46 10.53 -11.63
C LYS A 125 0.64 9.80 -12.71
N TYR A 126 0.43 8.49 -12.54
CA TYR A 126 -0.29 7.66 -13.50
C TYR A 126 -1.78 7.48 -13.17
N HIS A 127 -2.28 8.12 -12.11
CA HIS A 127 -3.65 7.96 -11.61
C HIS A 127 -4.02 6.49 -11.34
N ILE A 128 -3.05 5.71 -10.84
CA ILE A 128 -3.31 4.33 -10.44
C ILE A 128 -4.02 4.35 -9.10
N ASP A 129 -5.25 3.87 -9.11
CA ASP A 129 -6.06 3.75 -7.92
C ASP A 129 -5.67 2.46 -7.17
N ILE A 130 -5.19 2.63 -5.95
CA ILE A 130 -4.92 1.61 -4.94
C ILE A 130 -5.88 1.76 -3.74
N GLY A 131 -6.98 2.50 -3.92
CA GLY A 131 -8.03 2.77 -2.92
C GLY A 131 -8.01 4.20 -2.35
N GLN A 132 -7.08 5.04 -2.82
CA GLN A 132 -6.92 6.42 -2.35
C GLN A 132 -7.87 7.44 -3.01
N PHE A 133 -8.72 7.00 -3.95
CA PHE A 133 -9.66 7.85 -4.69
C PHE A 133 -11.12 7.51 -4.41
#